data_AF-A0A1N6UM42-F1
#
_entry.id   AF-A0A1N6UM42-F1
#
_cell.length_a   1.000
_cell.length_b   1.000
_cell.length_c   1.000
_cell.angle_alpha   90.00
_cell.angle_beta   90.00
_cell.angle_gamma   90.00
#
_symmetry.space_group_name_H-M   'P 1'
#
loop_
_entity.id
_entity.type
_entity.pdbx_description
1 polymer ?
#
loop_
_entity_poly.entity_id
_entity_poly.type
_entity_poly.pdbx_seq_one_letter_code
_entity_poly.pdbx_strand_id
1 'polypeptide(L)'
;MRDEEYDPTTCPAAGCDYEDAIRSVAAHISTTDDDRHSWDNLVFDGARDFVIREKRRQQDGATNDQNPPNSPPMEVGSSPKTESIQTPTQTPDPDEIPQLDLGFARDALVLLDLARQYDADSLTELDTFRLVNLYTLLSDVSRGADDARKEVRDALLGVLQDDRRISSDFGSVKRYTTQRRNQKDEEVIRAELNRAGIDPDEARSFDTKKLKELAEERGLDESAVFDREERTYVKKSSADGDGRRRAFEKLDPELRSLIEEW
;
A
#
# COMPACT_ATOMS: atom_id res chain seq x y z
N MET A 1 -17.20 -14.97 11.20
CA MET A 1 -16.16 -15.84 11.79
C MET A 1 -15.58 -15.07 12.95
N ARG A 2 -15.43 -15.74 14.10
CA ARG A 2 -15.00 -15.13 15.37
C ARG A 2 -13.67 -14.42 15.15
N ASP A 3 -13.56 -13.14 15.54
CA ASP A 3 -12.27 -12.56 15.89
C ASP A 3 -11.65 -13.57 16.85
N GLU A 4 -10.55 -14.21 16.47
CA GLU A 4 -9.72 -14.89 17.46
C GLU A 4 -9.32 -13.79 18.45
N GLU A 5 -9.91 -13.87 19.64
CA GLU A 5 -9.81 -12.90 20.71
C GLU A 5 -8.38 -12.99 21.26
N TYR A 6 -7.47 -12.25 20.62
CA TYR A 6 -6.11 -12.08 21.13
C TYR A 6 -6.19 -11.42 22.51
N ASP A 7 -5.41 -11.95 23.45
CA ASP A 7 -5.32 -11.39 24.79
C ASP A 7 -4.79 -9.95 24.73
N PRO A 8 -5.26 -9.05 25.62
CA PRO A 8 -4.69 -7.73 25.78
C PRO A 8 -3.17 -7.79 25.98
N THR A 9 -2.47 -6.79 25.47
CA THR A 9 -1.01 -6.68 25.57
C THR A 9 -0.63 -5.33 26.17
N THR A 10 0.47 -5.28 26.90
CA THR A 10 0.96 -4.05 27.52
C THR A 10 1.89 -3.30 26.57
N CYS A 11 1.88 -1.97 26.65
CA CYS A 11 2.80 -1.10 25.94
C CYS A 11 4.27 -1.48 26.28
N PRO A 12 5.15 -1.67 25.27
CA PRO A 12 6.55 -2.01 25.50
C PRO A 12 7.41 -0.81 25.94
N ALA A 13 6.88 0.42 25.91
CA ALA A 13 7.61 1.61 26.32
C ALA A 13 7.89 1.59 27.83
N ALA A 14 9.15 1.85 28.21
CA ALA A 14 9.58 1.78 29.61
C ALA A 14 8.80 2.74 30.52
N GLY A 15 8.13 2.18 31.53
CA GLY A 15 7.30 2.93 32.48
C GLY A 15 5.96 3.41 31.92
N CYS A 16 5.46 2.77 30.86
CA CYS A 16 4.09 2.93 30.38
C CYS A 16 3.23 1.73 30.80
N ASP A 17 2.14 1.98 31.51
CA ASP A 17 1.22 0.92 31.98
C ASP A 17 -0.03 0.78 31.08
N TYR A 18 -0.01 1.33 29.87
CA TYR A 18 -1.13 1.21 28.93
C TYR A 18 -1.26 -0.22 28.42
N GLU A 19 -2.44 -0.84 28.59
CA GLU A 19 -2.75 -2.21 28.17
C GLU A 19 -4.11 -2.23 27.48
N ASP A 20 -4.16 -2.82 26.28
CA ASP A 20 -5.37 -2.93 25.48
C ASP A 20 -5.15 -4.01 24.38
N ALA A 21 -6.09 -4.18 23.47
CA ALA A 21 -5.92 -4.98 22.26
C ALA A 21 -4.65 -4.56 21.51
N ILE A 22 -3.98 -5.54 20.89
CA ILE A 22 -2.69 -5.35 20.20
C ILE A 22 -2.69 -4.14 19.25
N ARG A 23 -3.78 -3.93 18.50
CA ARG A 23 -3.91 -2.77 17.59
C ARG A 23 -4.09 -1.44 18.31
N SER A 24 -4.80 -1.42 19.44
CA SER A 24 -4.98 -0.23 20.28
C SER A 24 -3.65 0.20 20.90
N VAL A 25 -2.80 -0.76 21.30
CA VAL A 25 -1.44 -0.47 21.79
C VAL A 25 -0.54 0.10 20.69
N ALA A 26 -0.61 -0.44 19.48
CA ALA A 26 0.11 0.10 18.33
C ALA A 26 -0.33 1.55 17.98
N ALA A 27 -1.64 1.82 18.06
CA ALA A 27 -2.16 3.16 17.89
C ALA A 27 -1.68 4.10 19.00
N HIS A 28 -1.77 3.68 20.27
CA HIS A 28 -1.28 4.43 21.44
C HIS A 28 0.18 4.88 21.27
N ILE A 29 1.07 3.95 20.89
CA ILE A 29 2.50 4.24 20.64
C ILE A 29 2.66 5.25 19.51
N SER A 30 1.93 5.08 18.40
CA SER A 30 2.02 5.98 17.23
C SER A 30 1.45 7.38 17.47
N THR A 31 0.54 7.53 18.43
CA THR A 31 -0.09 8.81 18.77
C THR A 31 0.55 9.53 19.95
N THR A 32 1.38 8.84 20.73
CA THR A 32 2.05 9.42 21.90
C THR A 32 3.36 10.06 21.46
N ASP A 33 3.42 11.39 21.53
CA ASP A 33 4.56 12.19 21.08
C ASP A 33 5.63 12.30 22.19
N ASP A 34 6.33 11.19 22.47
CA ASP A 34 7.53 11.18 23.31
C ASP A 34 8.60 10.19 22.81
N ASP A 35 9.87 10.42 23.20
CA ASP A 35 10.99 9.59 22.75
C ASP A 35 10.84 8.11 23.14
N ARG A 36 10.10 7.79 24.21
CA ARG A 36 9.93 6.42 24.70
C ARG A 36 8.90 5.63 23.89
N HIS A 37 7.96 6.32 23.26
CA HIS A 37 6.96 5.75 22.34
C HIS A 37 7.37 5.90 20.87
N SER A 38 8.59 6.36 20.60
CA SER A 38 9.16 6.30 19.25
C SER A 38 9.45 4.86 18.85
N TRP A 39 8.93 4.45 17.69
CA TRP A 39 9.22 3.14 17.09
C TRP A 39 10.71 2.91 16.89
N ASP A 40 11.49 3.96 16.61
CA ASP A 40 12.94 3.88 16.44
C ASP A 40 13.68 3.48 17.73
N ASN A 41 13.05 3.67 18.89
CA ASN A 41 13.60 3.34 20.21
C ASN A 41 13.05 2.01 20.77
N LEU A 42 12.15 1.34 20.04
CA LEU A 42 11.59 0.05 20.39
C LEU A 42 12.22 -1.06 19.55
N VAL A 43 12.05 -2.32 19.99
CA VAL A 43 12.58 -3.52 19.27
C VAL A 43 11.76 -3.84 18.01
N PHE A 44 10.74 -3.03 17.71
CA PHE A 44 9.79 -3.24 16.64
C PHE A 44 10.03 -2.25 15.50
N ASP A 45 10.06 -2.74 14.27
CA ASP A 45 10.16 -1.93 13.06
C ASP A 45 8.78 -1.32 12.71
N GLY A 46 8.30 -0.46 13.60
CA GLY A 46 7.02 0.21 13.51
C GLY A 46 5.79 -0.58 13.99
N ALA A 47 4.64 0.08 13.93
CA ALA A 47 3.35 -0.42 14.41
C ALA A 47 2.94 -1.78 13.82
N ARG A 48 3.26 -2.00 12.54
CA ARG A 48 2.93 -3.24 11.84
C ARG A 48 3.77 -4.43 12.34
N ASP A 49 5.07 -4.25 12.54
CA ASP A 49 5.95 -5.30 13.06
C ASP A 49 5.57 -5.68 14.50
N PHE A 50 5.21 -4.69 15.33
CA PHE A 50 4.65 -4.93 16.66
C PHE A 50 3.39 -5.83 16.62
N VAL A 51 2.40 -5.48 15.80
CA VAL A 51 1.15 -6.25 15.71
C VAL A 51 1.40 -7.67 15.21
N ILE A 52 2.28 -7.86 14.23
CA ILE A 52 2.59 -9.18 13.66
C ILE A 52 3.30 -10.06 14.70
N ARG A 53 4.34 -9.55 15.35
CA ARG A 53 5.12 -10.32 16.35
C ARG A 53 4.29 -10.68 17.56
N GLU A 54 3.45 -9.77 18.02
CA GLU A 54 2.62 -9.99 19.21
C GLU A 54 1.50 -11.01 18.95
N LYS A 55 0.87 -10.97 17.76
CA LYS A 55 -0.07 -12.01 17.34
C LYS A 55 0.59 -13.38 17.24
N ARG A 56 1.76 -13.46 16.62
CA ARG A 56 2.55 -14.71 16.54
C ARG A 56 2.90 -15.24 17.93
N ARG A 57 3.36 -14.37 18.84
CA ARG A 57 3.67 -14.75 20.23
C ARG A 57 2.49 -15.41 20.93
N GLN A 58 1.28 -14.87 20.78
CA GLN A 58 0.08 -15.41 21.41
C GLN A 58 -0.40 -16.70 20.72
N GLN A 59 -0.27 -16.81 19.39
CA GLN A 59 -0.59 -18.03 18.65
C GLN A 59 0.39 -19.18 18.96
N ASP A 60 1.68 -18.88 19.06
CA ASP A 60 2.73 -19.85 19.43
C ASP A 60 2.59 -20.27 20.90
N GLY A 61 2.14 -19.36 21.77
CA GLY A 61 1.77 -19.66 23.15
C GLY A 61 0.53 -20.56 23.27
N ALA A 62 -0.44 -20.41 22.37
CA ALA A 62 -1.67 -21.20 22.33
C ALA A 62 -1.50 -22.59 21.67
N THR A 63 -0.58 -22.73 20.72
CA THR A 63 -0.36 -23.98 19.95
C THR A 63 0.54 -24.99 20.65
N ASN A 64 1.25 -24.61 21.72
CA ASN A 64 2.11 -25.53 22.47
C ASN A 64 1.34 -26.47 23.43
N ASP A 65 0.02 -26.34 23.54
CA ASP A 65 -0.81 -27.18 24.42
C ASP A 65 -1.59 -28.29 23.69
N GLN A 66 -1.49 -28.40 22.35
CA GLN A 66 -2.22 -29.42 21.60
C GLN A 66 -1.45 -29.95 20.37
N ASN A 67 -0.65 -31.01 20.54
CA ASN A 67 -0.53 -32.00 19.47
C ASN A 67 -0.04 -33.38 19.95
N PRO A 68 -0.50 -34.47 19.31
CA PRO A 68 0.43 -35.50 18.85
C PRO A 68 0.28 -35.84 17.35
N PRO A 69 1.32 -36.41 16.69
CA PRO A 69 1.46 -36.39 15.22
C PRO A 69 1.22 -37.76 14.53
N ASN A 70 0.77 -37.73 13.26
CA ASN A 70 1.06 -38.63 12.10
C ASN A 70 -0.12 -38.59 11.09
N SER A 71 -0.02 -38.67 9.75
CA SER A 71 0.88 -39.40 8.81
C SER A 71 0.52 -39.02 7.32
N PRO A 72 1.11 -39.59 6.23
CA PRO A 72 1.59 -38.87 5.00
C PRO A 72 0.73 -39.00 3.70
N PRO A 73 1.15 -38.44 2.54
CA PRO A 73 0.30 -38.20 1.35
C PRO A 73 0.41 -39.26 0.24
N MET A 74 -0.56 -39.26 -0.68
CA MET A 74 -0.54 -40.01 -1.96
C MET A 74 -0.77 -39.11 -3.18
N GLU A 75 0.10 -39.27 -4.18
CA GLU A 75 0.03 -38.81 -5.59
C GLU A 75 -1.07 -39.57 -6.38
N VAL A 76 -1.48 -39.34 -7.65
CA VAL A 76 -1.06 -38.57 -8.85
C VAL A 76 -2.25 -38.57 -9.83
N GLY A 77 -2.33 -37.62 -10.78
CA GLY A 77 -3.17 -37.77 -11.99
C GLY A 77 -3.16 -36.56 -12.95
N SER A 78 -2.64 -36.75 -14.18
CA SER A 78 -2.32 -35.73 -15.19
C SER A 78 -3.47 -35.22 -16.09
N SER A 79 -3.46 -33.89 -16.30
CA SER A 79 -3.69 -32.98 -17.48
C SER A 79 -4.71 -33.25 -18.62
N PRO A 80 -5.19 -32.18 -19.30
CA PRO A 80 -4.46 -31.64 -20.47
C PRO A 80 -4.43 -30.10 -20.66
N LYS A 81 -3.24 -29.63 -21.11
CA LYS A 81 -2.88 -28.45 -21.96
C LYS A 81 -3.73 -27.15 -21.93
N THR A 82 -3.17 -26.14 -21.27
CA THR A 82 -3.38 -24.70 -21.58
C THR A 82 -2.01 -24.03 -21.70
N GLU A 83 -1.84 -23.14 -22.67
CA GLU A 83 -0.59 -22.46 -23.01
C GLU A 83 0.05 -21.77 -21.79
N SER A 84 1.34 -22.03 -21.63
CA SER A 84 2.15 -21.66 -20.47
C SER A 84 2.42 -20.16 -20.45
N ILE A 85 1.69 -19.43 -19.62
CA ILE A 85 2.19 -18.20 -19.00
C ILE A 85 3.39 -18.64 -18.15
N GLN A 86 4.58 -18.08 -18.41
CA GLN A 86 5.72 -18.30 -17.52
C GLN A 86 5.42 -17.55 -16.22
N THR A 87 4.91 -18.28 -15.23
CA THR A 87 4.79 -17.83 -13.85
C THR A 87 6.20 -17.57 -13.31
N PRO A 88 6.48 -16.42 -12.68
CA PRO A 88 7.72 -16.25 -11.95
C PRO A 88 7.79 -17.33 -10.85
N THR A 89 8.83 -18.15 -10.84
CA THR A 89 9.06 -19.27 -9.90
C THR A 89 9.44 -18.80 -8.49
N GLN A 90 8.90 -17.68 -8.03
CA GLN A 90 8.92 -17.31 -6.62
C GLN A 90 7.47 -17.16 -6.21
N THR A 91 6.91 -18.24 -5.67
CA THR A 91 5.73 -18.12 -4.82
C THR A 91 6.20 -17.30 -3.62
N PRO A 92 5.70 -16.07 -3.41
CA PRO A 92 6.03 -15.34 -2.20
C PRO A 92 5.61 -16.19 -1.00
N ASP A 93 6.40 -16.18 0.06
CA ASP A 93 6.01 -16.78 1.33
C ASP A 93 4.60 -16.23 1.68
N PRO A 94 3.57 -17.08 1.89
CA PRO A 94 2.22 -16.61 2.20
C PRO A 94 2.18 -15.67 3.42
N ASP A 95 3.18 -15.76 4.31
CA ASP A 95 3.34 -14.88 5.46
C ASP A 95 3.94 -13.50 5.13
N GLU A 96 4.53 -13.31 3.95
CA GLU A 96 5.08 -12.04 3.47
C GLU A 96 4.12 -11.25 2.56
N ILE A 97 2.99 -11.85 2.14
CA ILE A 97 2.01 -11.15 1.32
C ILE A 97 1.29 -10.11 2.20
N PRO A 98 1.40 -8.80 1.90
CA PRO A 98 0.68 -7.78 2.65
C PRO A 98 -0.82 -8.07 2.61
N GLN A 99 -1.44 -8.24 3.77
CA GLN A 99 -2.89 -8.30 3.88
C GLN A 99 -3.45 -6.91 3.63
N LEU A 100 -4.43 -6.81 2.73
CA LEU A 100 -5.11 -5.57 2.43
C LEU A 100 -5.97 -5.15 3.63
N ASP A 101 -5.83 -3.91 4.10
CA ASP A 101 -6.76 -3.37 5.10
C ASP A 101 -8.14 -3.15 4.48
N LEU A 102 -9.16 -3.78 5.09
CA LEU A 102 -10.55 -3.72 4.65
C LEU A 102 -11.39 -2.78 5.53
N GLY A 103 -10.77 -1.90 6.33
CA GLY A 103 -11.49 -0.89 7.12
C GLY A 103 -12.51 -0.09 6.29
N PHE A 104 -12.12 0.33 5.07
CA PHE A 104 -13.01 1.05 4.15
C PHE A 104 -14.26 0.25 3.73
N ALA A 105 -14.21 -1.09 3.76
CA ALA A 105 -15.34 -1.93 3.41
C ALA A 105 -16.44 -1.87 4.48
N ARG A 106 -16.05 -1.76 5.77
CA ARG A 106 -17.00 -1.54 6.86
C ARG A 106 -17.74 -0.22 6.68
N ASP A 107 -17.00 0.86 6.41
CA ASP A 107 -17.57 2.18 6.20
C ASP A 107 -18.45 2.24 4.94
N ALA A 108 -18.08 1.49 3.89
CA ALA A 108 -18.90 1.35 2.69
C ALA A 108 -20.24 0.65 2.96
N LEU A 109 -20.29 -0.33 3.87
CA LEU A 109 -21.55 -0.96 4.29
C LEU A 109 -22.43 0.01 5.10
N VAL A 110 -21.83 0.81 5.99
CA VAL A 110 -22.56 1.87 6.71
C VAL A 110 -23.09 2.91 5.73
N LEU A 111 -22.31 3.26 4.70
CA LEU A 111 -22.71 4.20 3.67
C LEU A 111 -23.90 3.67 2.88
N LEU A 112 -23.88 2.39 2.49
CA LEU A 112 -25.00 1.76 1.79
C LEU A 112 -26.28 1.80 2.62
N ASP A 113 -26.19 1.48 3.92
CA ASP A 113 -27.32 1.52 4.85
C ASP A 113 -27.87 2.95 5.03
N LEU A 114 -27.00 3.94 5.27
CA LEU A 114 -27.43 5.34 5.39
C LEU A 114 -28.03 5.89 4.10
N ALA A 115 -27.46 5.55 2.95
CA ALA A 115 -27.97 6.02 1.66
C ALA A 115 -29.40 5.51 1.41
N ARG A 116 -29.70 4.28 1.82
CA ARG A 116 -31.07 3.72 1.81
C ARG A 116 -31.98 4.42 2.81
N GLN A 117 -31.54 4.61 4.05
CA GLN A 117 -32.35 5.28 5.08
C GLN A 117 -32.69 6.73 4.73
N TYR A 118 -31.82 7.40 3.99
CA TYR A 118 -32.00 8.78 3.58
C TYR A 118 -32.74 8.95 2.27
N ASP A 119 -32.96 7.88 1.49
CA ASP A 119 -33.46 7.97 0.11
C ASP A 119 -32.56 8.89 -0.73
N ALA A 120 -31.27 8.54 -0.78
CA ALA A 120 -30.21 9.40 -1.33
C ALA A 120 -30.29 9.60 -2.87
N ASP A 121 -31.32 9.07 -3.54
CA ASP A 121 -31.61 9.34 -4.94
C ASP A 121 -32.02 10.80 -5.19
N SER A 122 -32.49 11.51 -4.15
CA SER A 122 -32.83 12.94 -4.19
C SER A 122 -32.05 13.74 -3.15
N LEU A 123 -30.76 14.01 -3.41
CA LEU A 123 -29.90 14.79 -2.50
C LEU A 123 -30.48 16.18 -2.15
N THR A 124 -31.34 16.75 -3.01
CA THR A 124 -31.98 18.05 -2.79
C THR A 124 -33.04 18.03 -1.69
N GLU A 125 -33.55 16.86 -1.33
CA GLU A 125 -34.58 16.68 -0.29
C GLU A 125 -33.96 16.41 1.09
N LEU A 126 -32.65 16.22 1.15
CA LEU A 126 -31.93 15.95 2.38
C LEU A 126 -31.62 17.25 3.14
N ASP A 127 -31.84 17.21 4.45
CA ASP A 127 -31.39 18.27 5.33
C ASP A 127 -29.85 18.30 5.46
N THR A 128 -29.33 19.42 5.98
CA THR A 128 -27.89 19.64 6.16
C THR A 128 -27.22 18.54 6.98
N PHE A 129 -27.89 18.00 8.00
CA PHE A 129 -27.31 16.98 8.86
C PHE A 129 -27.10 15.67 8.10
N ARG A 130 -28.10 15.24 7.33
CA ARG A 130 -28.00 14.06 6.45
C ARG A 130 -26.91 14.23 5.38
N LEU A 131 -26.84 15.41 4.76
CA LEU A 131 -25.80 15.72 3.77
C LEU A 131 -24.39 15.68 4.37
N VAL A 132 -24.20 16.21 5.58
CA VAL A 132 -22.91 16.16 6.30
C VAL A 132 -22.51 14.73 6.63
N ASN A 133 -23.46 13.88 7.06
CA ASN A 133 -23.20 12.48 7.34
C ASN A 133 -22.75 11.73 6.09
N LEU A 134 -23.49 11.88 4.98
CA LEU A 134 -23.11 11.26 3.70
C LEU A 134 -21.75 11.75 3.22
N TYR A 135 -21.50 13.07 3.28
CA TYR A 135 -20.22 13.65 2.82
C TYR A 135 -19.02 13.14 3.62
N THR A 136 -19.14 13.12 4.95
CA THR A 136 -18.07 12.66 5.84
C THR A 136 -17.75 11.20 5.57
N LEU A 137 -18.77 10.34 5.55
CA LEU A 137 -18.58 8.91 5.33
C LEU A 137 -18.07 8.58 3.93
N LEU A 138 -18.56 9.28 2.89
CA LEU A 138 -18.00 9.18 1.53
C LEU A 138 -16.53 9.57 1.48
N SER A 139 -16.13 10.59 2.26
CA SER A 139 -14.73 11.03 2.32
C SER A 139 -13.84 9.98 2.97
N ASP A 140 -14.32 9.34 4.04
CA ASP A 140 -13.57 8.29 4.74
C ASP A 140 -13.46 7.01 3.89
N VAL A 141 -14.56 6.56 3.26
CA VAL A 141 -14.53 5.45 2.29
C VAL A 141 -13.58 5.74 1.14
N SER A 142 -13.60 6.97 0.59
CA SER A 142 -12.72 7.39 -0.51
C SER A 142 -11.25 7.33 -0.11
N ARG A 143 -10.90 7.85 1.08
CA ARG A 143 -9.53 7.83 1.60
C ARG A 143 -9.06 6.40 1.87
N GLY A 144 -9.85 5.62 2.60
CA GLY A 144 -9.51 4.24 2.92
C GLY A 144 -9.38 3.36 1.67
N ALA A 145 -10.27 3.54 0.68
CA ALA A 145 -10.15 2.85 -0.60
C ALA A 145 -8.92 3.30 -1.41
N ASP A 146 -8.52 4.58 -1.32
CA ASP A 146 -7.30 5.07 -1.97
C ASP A 146 -6.03 4.52 -1.30
N ASP A 147 -6.02 4.37 0.03
CA ASP A 147 -4.92 3.78 0.77
C ASP A 147 -4.78 2.29 0.46
N ALA A 148 -5.88 1.52 0.51
CA ALA A 148 -5.93 0.14 0.03
C ALA A 148 -5.45 0.03 -1.44
N ARG A 149 -5.86 0.95 -2.31
CA ARG A 149 -5.41 1.00 -3.71
C ARG A 149 -3.90 1.26 -3.82
N LYS A 150 -3.30 2.07 -2.95
CA LYS A 150 -1.84 2.30 -2.91
C LYS A 150 -1.11 1.02 -2.50
N GLU A 151 -1.58 0.32 -1.46
CA GLU A 151 -0.99 -0.97 -1.05
C GLU A 151 -1.00 -1.99 -2.19
N VAL A 152 -2.14 -2.16 -2.87
CA VAL A 152 -2.24 -3.05 -4.04
C VAL A 152 -1.31 -2.59 -5.16
N ARG A 153 -1.18 -1.27 -5.40
CA ARG A 153 -0.26 -0.73 -6.40
C ARG A 153 1.19 -1.06 -6.06
N ASP A 154 1.56 -0.97 -4.79
CA ASP A 154 2.93 -1.20 -4.32
C ASP A 154 3.25 -2.71 -4.39
N ALA A 155 2.30 -3.59 -4.06
CA ALA A 155 2.41 -5.02 -4.33
C ALA A 155 2.55 -5.33 -5.84
N LEU A 156 1.77 -4.68 -6.70
CA LEU A 156 1.88 -4.82 -8.16
C LEU A 156 3.25 -4.39 -8.69
N LEU A 157 3.90 -3.39 -8.07
CA LEU A 157 5.25 -2.95 -8.45
C LEU A 157 6.31 -4.03 -8.17
N GLY A 158 6.15 -4.82 -7.10
CA GLY A 158 7.03 -5.96 -6.82
C GLY A 158 6.90 -7.08 -7.86
N VAL A 159 5.69 -7.29 -8.39
CA VAL A 159 5.41 -8.38 -9.35
C VAL A 159 5.66 -7.97 -10.80
N LEU A 160 5.30 -6.74 -11.19
CA LEU A 160 5.44 -6.25 -12.55
C LEU A 160 6.88 -5.81 -12.81
N GLN A 161 7.71 -6.66 -13.41
CA GLN A 161 9.12 -6.33 -13.70
C GLN A 161 9.31 -5.50 -14.97
N ASP A 162 8.50 -5.74 -16.02
CA ASP A 162 8.61 -5.06 -17.31
C ASP A 162 7.54 -3.97 -17.49
N ASP A 163 7.77 -3.01 -18.40
CA ASP A 163 6.80 -2.00 -18.87
C ASP A 163 5.62 -2.59 -19.69
N ARG A 164 5.17 -3.79 -19.33
CA ARG A 164 4.06 -4.50 -19.95
C ARG A 164 2.72 -4.06 -19.37
N ARG A 165 1.68 -4.16 -20.19
CA ARG A 165 0.28 -3.99 -19.78
C ARG A 165 -0.26 -5.33 -19.33
N ILE A 166 -0.91 -5.37 -18.16
CA ILE A 166 -1.68 -6.53 -17.69
C ILE A 166 -3.16 -6.18 -17.70
N SER A 167 -3.97 -7.08 -18.25
CA SER A 167 -5.43 -6.99 -18.27
C SER A 167 -6.03 -7.98 -17.26
N SER A 168 -7.17 -7.62 -16.70
CA SER A 168 -7.98 -8.42 -15.78
C SER A 168 -9.46 -8.25 -16.09
N ASP A 169 -10.30 -8.98 -15.36
CA ASP A 169 -11.76 -8.91 -15.48
C ASP A 169 -12.35 -7.51 -15.20
N PHE A 170 -11.59 -6.62 -14.55
CA PHE A 170 -12.08 -5.29 -14.14
C PHE A 170 -11.37 -4.12 -14.84
N GLY A 171 -10.39 -4.41 -15.69
CA GLY A 171 -9.67 -3.39 -16.46
C GLY A 171 -8.24 -3.79 -16.76
N SER A 172 -7.35 -2.79 -16.85
CA SER A 172 -5.94 -3.06 -17.08
C SER A 172 -5.03 -2.06 -16.40
N VAL A 173 -3.82 -2.48 -16.08
CA VAL A 173 -2.75 -1.67 -15.49
C VAL A 173 -1.50 -1.73 -16.35
N LYS A 174 -0.65 -0.70 -16.26
CA LYS A 174 0.65 -0.67 -16.91
C LYS A 174 1.70 -0.09 -15.95
N ARG A 175 2.90 -0.68 -15.93
CA ARG A 175 4.08 -0.13 -15.27
C ARG A 175 4.70 0.97 -16.13
N TYR A 176 5.12 2.04 -15.46
CA TYR A 176 5.83 3.16 -16.06
C TYR A 176 7.07 3.42 -15.22
N THR A 177 8.21 3.53 -15.90
CA THR A 177 9.46 4.00 -15.31
C THR A 177 9.73 5.42 -15.79
N THR A 178 9.92 6.34 -14.85
CA THR A 178 10.35 7.71 -15.15
C THR A 178 11.67 7.98 -14.46
N GLN A 179 12.59 8.65 -15.16
CA GLN A 179 13.82 9.13 -14.57
C GLN A 179 13.71 10.64 -14.35
N ARG A 180 13.97 11.09 -13.13
CA ARG A 180 14.17 12.50 -12.79
C ARG A 180 15.64 12.76 -12.58
N ARG A 181 16.10 13.92 -13.04
CA ARG A 181 17.44 14.41 -12.80
C ARG A 181 17.34 15.53 -11.79
N ASN A 182 18.03 15.37 -10.67
CA ASN A 182 18.15 16.38 -9.64
C ASN A 182 19.60 16.86 -9.61
N GLN A 183 19.82 18.14 -9.35
CA GLN A 183 21.18 18.63 -9.12
C GLN A 183 21.72 18.03 -7.82
N LYS A 184 23.01 17.70 -7.82
CA LYS A 184 23.74 17.38 -6.59
C LYS A 184 23.87 18.63 -5.72
N ASP A 185 24.27 18.43 -4.46
CA ASP A 185 24.55 19.54 -3.56
C ASP A 185 25.56 20.52 -4.18
N GLU A 186 25.34 21.82 -3.94
CA GLU A 186 26.11 22.90 -4.54
C GLU A 186 27.63 22.76 -4.29
N GLU A 187 28.00 22.32 -3.09
CA GLU A 187 29.40 22.07 -2.71
C GLU A 187 30.03 20.93 -3.52
N VAL A 188 29.25 19.86 -3.77
CA VAL A 188 29.67 18.73 -4.59
C VAL A 188 29.85 19.19 -6.04
N ILE A 189 28.88 19.93 -6.59
CA ILE A 189 28.97 20.46 -7.96
C ILE A 189 30.19 21.38 -8.10
N ARG A 190 30.42 22.28 -7.13
CA ARG A 190 31.59 23.18 -7.12
C ARG A 190 32.89 22.38 -7.10
N ALA A 191 32.99 21.33 -6.29
CA ALA A 191 34.16 20.47 -6.22
C ALA A 191 34.41 19.72 -7.55
N GLU A 192 33.36 19.20 -8.18
CA GLU A 192 33.46 18.51 -9.46
C GLU A 192 33.82 19.44 -10.62
N LEU A 193 33.26 20.64 -10.68
CA LEU A 193 33.64 21.67 -11.66
C LEU A 193 35.12 22.04 -11.51
N ASN A 194 35.58 22.30 -10.29
CA ASN A 194 37.00 22.59 -10.02
C ASN A 194 37.92 21.43 -10.42
N ARG A 195 37.52 20.18 -10.15
CA ARG A 195 38.29 18.98 -10.53
C ARG A 195 38.40 18.84 -12.05
N ALA A 196 37.36 19.26 -12.78
CA ALA A 196 37.35 19.32 -14.24
C ALA A 196 38.06 20.57 -14.81
N GLY A 197 38.62 21.45 -13.95
CA GLY A 197 39.27 22.69 -14.37
C GLY A 197 38.31 23.74 -14.90
N ILE A 198 37.03 23.65 -14.54
CA ILE A 198 35.97 24.61 -14.89
C ILE A 198 35.78 25.55 -13.71
N ASP A 199 35.83 26.86 -13.96
CA ASP A 199 35.54 27.86 -12.93
C ASP A 199 34.06 27.76 -12.52
N PRO A 200 33.73 27.50 -11.25
CA PRO A 200 32.35 27.39 -10.77
C PRO A 200 31.49 28.62 -11.07
N ASP A 201 32.09 29.80 -11.22
CA ASP A 201 31.38 31.04 -11.55
C ASP A 201 30.88 31.05 -13.01
N GLU A 202 31.45 30.23 -13.91
CA GLU A 202 30.97 30.03 -15.29
C GLU A 202 29.58 29.35 -15.32
N ALA A 203 29.23 28.59 -14.29
CA ALA A 203 27.94 27.91 -14.18
C ALA A 203 26.78 28.82 -13.74
N ARG A 204 27.02 30.14 -13.53
CA ARG A 204 26.04 31.17 -13.15
C ARG A 204 25.00 30.66 -12.14
N SER A 205 25.42 30.52 -10.88
CA SER A 205 24.57 30.03 -9.79
C SER A 205 24.05 28.61 -10.00
N PHE A 206 24.86 27.75 -10.63
CA PHE A 206 24.53 26.33 -10.85
C PHE A 206 23.21 26.14 -11.59
N ASP A 207 22.91 26.98 -12.59
CA ASP A 207 21.72 26.82 -13.41
C ASP A 207 21.72 25.45 -14.12
N THR A 208 20.62 24.69 -14.04
CA THR A 208 20.52 23.33 -14.60
C THR A 208 20.88 23.27 -16.07
N LYS A 209 20.46 24.28 -16.84
CA LYS A 209 20.74 24.32 -18.28
C LYS A 209 22.21 24.61 -18.51
N LYS A 210 22.81 25.52 -17.73
CA LYS A 210 24.23 25.87 -17.86
C LYS A 210 25.15 24.73 -17.44
N LEU A 211 24.85 24.02 -16.35
CA LEU A 211 25.59 22.83 -15.92
C LEU A 211 25.54 21.73 -16.98
N LYS A 212 24.39 21.56 -17.65
CA LYS A 212 24.26 20.62 -18.76
C LYS A 212 25.12 21.03 -19.96
N GLU A 213 25.06 22.29 -20.37
CA GLU A 213 25.90 22.81 -21.47
C GLU A 213 27.39 22.60 -21.16
N LEU A 214 27.83 22.89 -19.93
CA LEU A 214 29.21 22.68 -19.50
C LEU A 214 29.58 21.19 -19.51
N ALA A 215 28.69 20.30 -19.07
CA ALA A 215 28.87 18.86 -19.15
C ALA A 215 29.06 18.37 -20.60
N GLU A 216 28.22 18.83 -21.52
CA GLU A 216 28.30 18.46 -22.93
C GLU A 216 29.52 19.07 -23.64
N GLU A 217 29.84 20.35 -23.40
CA GLU A 217 30.92 21.07 -24.10
C GLU A 217 32.31 20.77 -23.57
N ARG A 218 32.45 20.48 -22.26
CA ARG A 218 33.74 20.28 -21.59
C ARG A 218 33.99 18.83 -21.17
N GLY A 219 33.07 17.93 -21.49
CA GLY A 219 33.21 16.50 -21.19
C GLY A 219 33.17 16.18 -19.69
N LEU A 220 32.53 17.04 -18.88
CA LEU A 220 32.24 16.71 -17.49
C LEU A 220 31.11 15.66 -17.49
N ASP A 221 31.33 14.58 -16.75
CA ASP A 221 30.33 13.52 -16.63
C ASP A 221 29.05 14.09 -15.99
N GLU A 222 27.90 13.92 -16.64
CA GLU A 222 26.62 14.43 -16.12
C GLU A 222 26.31 13.88 -14.72
N SER A 223 26.74 12.66 -14.39
CA SER A 223 26.55 12.07 -13.07
C SER A 223 27.43 12.69 -11.99
N ALA A 224 28.44 13.48 -12.36
CA ALA A 224 29.22 14.28 -11.42
C ALA A 224 28.40 15.46 -10.86
N VAL A 225 27.43 15.97 -11.63
CA VAL A 225 26.65 17.18 -11.28
C VAL A 225 25.16 16.92 -11.07
N PHE A 226 24.63 15.83 -11.62
CA PHE A 226 23.23 15.44 -11.44
C PHE A 226 23.11 14.04 -10.83
N ASP A 227 22.25 13.92 -9.84
CA ASP A 227 21.72 12.63 -9.41
C ASP A 227 20.56 12.21 -10.32
N ARG A 228 20.51 10.93 -10.64
CA ARG A 228 19.41 10.32 -11.40
C ARG A 228 18.57 9.50 -10.44
N GLU A 229 17.35 9.95 -10.22
CA GLU A 229 16.35 9.25 -9.41
C GLU A 229 15.38 8.55 -10.35
N GLU A 230 15.37 7.23 -10.32
CA GLU A 230 14.38 6.43 -11.05
C GLU A 230 13.14 6.22 -10.17
N ARG A 231 11.96 6.56 -10.71
CA ARG A 231 10.68 6.31 -10.07
C ARG A 231 9.87 5.38 -10.95
N THR A 232 9.46 4.25 -10.37
CA THR A 232 8.52 3.34 -11.01
C THR A 232 7.13 3.56 -10.42
N TYR A 233 6.10 3.57 -11.27
CA TYR A 233 4.71 3.59 -10.82
C TYR A 233 3.81 2.71 -11.70
N VAL A 234 2.75 2.18 -11.11
CA VAL A 234 1.70 1.46 -11.84
C VAL A 234 0.49 2.39 -11.99
N LYS A 235 -0.06 2.43 -13.20
CA LYS A 235 -1.23 3.24 -13.52
C LYS A 235 -2.31 2.39 -14.20
N LYS A 236 -3.56 2.58 -13.77
CA LYS A 236 -4.75 2.06 -14.45
C LYS A 236 -4.82 2.66 -15.86
N SER A 237 -4.88 1.78 -16.87
CA SER A 237 -4.93 2.15 -18.28
C SER A 237 -6.31 1.99 -18.91
N SER A 238 -7.16 1.13 -18.36
CA SER A 238 -8.57 1.01 -18.75
C SER A 238 -9.43 0.49 -17.61
N ALA A 239 -10.75 0.67 -17.73
CA ALA A 239 -11.75 0.09 -16.84
C ALA A 239 -12.69 -0.80 -17.65
N ASP A 240 -13.03 -1.98 -17.13
CA ASP A 240 -14.07 -2.83 -17.71
C ASP A 240 -15.36 -2.71 -16.88
N GLY A 241 -16.36 -2.01 -17.43
CA GLY A 241 -17.67 -1.85 -16.78
C GLY A 241 -18.53 -3.11 -16.88
N ASP A 242 -18.44 -3.84 -17.98
CA ASP A 242 -19.21 -5.06 -18.17
C ASP A 242 -18.71 -6.19 -17.27
N GLY A 243 -17.39 -6.25 -17.05
CA GLY A 243 -16.77 -7.14 -16.08
C GLY A 243 -17.27 -6.89 -14.65
N ARG A 244 -17.36 -5.61 -14.23
CA ARG A 244 -17.95 -5.26 -12.93
C ARG A 244 -19.41 -5.66 -12.83
N ARG A 245 -20.22 -5.41 -13.87
CA ARG A 245 -21.63 -5.83 -13.89
C ARG A 245 -21.77 -7.34 -13.76
N ARG A 246 -21.01 -8.13 -14.53
CA ARG A 246 -21.02 -9.60 -14.43
C ARG A 246 -20.58 -10.11 -13.06
N ALA A 247 -19.65 -9.42 -12.39
CA ALA A 247 -19.26 -9.78 -11.03
C ALA A 247 -20.37 -9.45 -10.02
N PHE A 248 -21.03 -8.30 -10.18
CA PHE A 248 -22.19 -7.92 -9.37
C PHE A 248 -23.33 -8.95 -9.47
N GLU A 249 -23.67 -9.40 -10.68
CA GLU A 249 -24.69 -10.42 -10.93
C GLU A 249 -24.39 -11.78 -10.27
N LYS A 250 -23.12 -12.03 -9.91
CA LYS A 250 -22.66 -13.25 -9.25
C LYS A 250 -22.49 -13.11 -7.74
N LEU A 251 -22.77 -11.93 -7.17
CA LEU A 251 -22.73 -11.73 -5.72
C LEU A 251 -23.73 -12.65 -5.04
N ASP A 252 -23.44 -12.93 -3.76
CA ASP A 252 -24.39 -13.62 -2.90
C ASP A 252 -25.77 -12.90 -2.96
N PRO A 253 -26.88 -13.64 -3.09
CA PRO A 253 -28.21 -13.04 -3.20
C PRO A 253 -28.57 -12.09 -2.04
N GLU A 254 -28.15 -12.39 -0.82
CA GLU A 254 -28.40 -11.52 0.33
C GLU A 254 -27.64 -10.19 0.14
N LEU A 255 -26.35 -10.25 -0.22
CA LEU A 255 -25.54 -9.06 -0.46
C LEU A 255 -26.04 -8.24 -1.66
N ARG A 256 -26.49 -8.92 -2.73
CA ARG A 256 -27.02 -8.28 -3.93
C ARG A 256 -28.35 -7.56 -3.65
N SER A 257 -29.21 -8.15 -2.80
CA SER A 257 -30.48 -7.54 -2.40
C SER A 257 -30.33 -6.21 -1.66
N LEU A 258 -29.21 -6.00 -0.96
CA LEU A 258 -28.92 -4.71 -0.29
C LEU A 258 -28.83 -3.53 -1.27
N ILE A 259 -28.56 -3.81 -2.55
CA ILE A 259 -28.36 -2.81 -3.60
C ILE A 259 -29.51 -2.84 -4.63
N GLU A 260 -30.17 -3.98 -4.84
CA GLU A 260 -31.27 -4.12 -5.82
C GLU A 260 -32.64 -3.58 -5.35
N GLU A 261 -32.83 -3.29 -4.07
CA GLU A 261 -34.08 -2.65 -3.57
C GLU A 261 -34.17 -1.12 -3.87
N TRP A 262 -33.49 -0.66 -4.92
CA TRP A 262 -33.45 0.71 -5.42
C TRP A 262 -34.13 0.81 -6.80
#